data_AF-A0A9W9YKP3-F1
#
_entry.id   AF-A0A9W9YKP3-F1
#
_cell.length_a   1.000
_cell.length_b   1.000
_cell.length_c   1.000
_cell.angle_alpha   90.00
_cell.angle_beta   90.00
_cell.angle_gamma   90.00
#
_symmetry.space_group_name_H-M   'P 1'
#
loop_
_entity.id
_entity.type
_entity.pdbx_description
1 polymer ?
#
loop_
_entity_poly.entity_id
_entity_poly.type
_entity_poly.pdbx_seq_one_letter_code
_entity_poly.pdbx_strand_id
1 'polypeptide(L)'
;MPLHGNDWCMDNRENHNGRESDFRKMLKPEGQEFLMLAISSLEAAERSLNNGTIEYQMLILLRDRSEIFLALFEQINKEKGKIPLLKQLLNQRCIELAAFKKERDKVSTFIRMCSLIKKVNLDELSRKTTTNVSQMLIKDLVQSTVHCGKVLPVVNFFGLSTEAKVMISSLSQLSDSILLRQFWTDNGNKALKITAQTEAQSFAYEDVVKLVCGHLQMSSCSLYRTVS
;
A
#
# COMPACT_ATOMS: atom_id res chain seq x y z
N MET A 1 28.10 66.27 -34.52
CA MET A 1 29.20 65.33 -34.21
C MET A 1 29.05 64.88 -32.77
N PRO A 2 28.75 63.60 -32.51
CA PRO A 2 28.36 63.15 -31.18
C PRO A 2 29.34 62.14 -30.55
N LEU A 3 29.19 61.97 -29.24
CA LEU A 3 29.57 60.85 -28.36
C LEU A 3 31.00 60.83 -27.77
N HIS A 4 31.06 61.26 -26.50
CA HIS A 4 32.04 60.83 -25.50
C HIS A 4 32.09 59.30 -25.39
N GLY A 5 33.32 58.80 -25.21
CA GLY A 5 33.67 57.39 -25.23
C GLY A 5 32.96 56.56 -24.15
N ASN A 6 32.36 55.47 -24.61
CA ASN A 6 32.06 54.30 -23.80
C ASN A 6 33.34 53.46 -23.74
N ASP A 7 33.92 53.31 -22.55
CA ASP A 7 34.94 52.30 -22.28
C ASP A 7 34.47 51.50 -21.05
N TRP A 8 33.48 50.64 -21.28
CA TRP A 8 33.06 49.59 -20.36
C TRP A 8 33.58 48.27 -20.92
N CYS A 9 34.83 47.94 -20.61
CA CYS A 9 35.30 46.56 -20.68
C CYS A 9 34.53 45.76 -19.60
N MET A 10 33.40 45.17 -20.00
CA MET A 10 32.78 44.09 -19.25
C MET A 10 33.64 42.84 -19.36
N ASP A 11 34.57 42.67 -18.42
CA ASP A 11 35.15 41.37 -18.12
C ASP A 11 34.24 40.64 -17.12
N ASN A 12 33.04 40.27 -17.58
CA ASN A 12 32.17 39.35 -16.85
C ASN A 12 32.52 37.92 -17.26
N ARG A 13 33.66 37.45 -16.77
CA ARG A 13 33.98 36.03 -16.66
C ARG A 13 33.97 35.63 -15.19
N GLU A 14 32.83 35.81 -14.53
CA GLU A 14 32.56 35.19 -13.23
C GLU A 14 32.40 33.69 -13.44
N ASN A 15 33.55 33.02 -13.32
CA ASN A 15 33.70 31.59 -13.29
C ASN A 15 33.18 31.08 -11.93
N HIS A 16 31.86 30.97 -11.75
CA HIS A 16 31.23 30.40 -10.56
C HIS A 16 31.31 28.86 -10.49
N ASN A 17 32.35 28.25 -11.07
CA ASN A 17 32.50 26.78 -11.10
C ASN A 17 33.63 26.26 -10.18
N GLY A 18 34.14 27.09 -9.26
CA GLY A 18 35.30 26.76 -8.41
C GLY A 18 35.03 26.64 -6.91
N ARG A 19 33.78 26.78 -6.43
CA ARG A 19 33.47 26.83 -4.99
C ARG A 19 32.68 25.64 -4.45
N GLU A 20 32.25 24.73 -5.33
CA GLU A 20 31.47 23.54 -4.96
C GLU A 20 32.34 22.30 -4.71
N SER A 21 33.68 22.47 -4.70
CA SER A 21 34.62 21.40 -4.36
C SER A 21 35.00 21.42 -2.88
N ASP A 22 34.46 20.43 -2.19
CA ASP A 22 35.00 19.78 -0.98
C ASP A 22 34.56 20.24 0.42
N PHE A 23 33.25 20.49 0.61
CA PHE A 23 32.67 20.49 1.97
C PHE A 23 32.99 19.21 2.76
N ARG A 24 33.20 18.06 2.09
CA ARG A 24 33.67 16.82 2.72
C ARG A 24 35.02 17.00 3.40
N LYS A 25 35.98 17.69 2.78
CA LYS A 25 37.30 17.97 3.37
C LYS A 25 37.28 19.04 4.47
N MET A 26 36.19 19.81 4.60
CA MET A 26 36.01 20.79 5.68
C MET A 26 35.41 20.19 6.96
N LEU A 27 34.80 19.00 6.87
CA LEU A 27 34.24 18.31 8.03
C LEU A 27 35.34 17.59 8.83
N LYS A 28 35.18 17.58 10.16
CA LYS A 28 35.96 16.70 11.04
C LYS A 28 35.68 15.22 10.71
N PRO A 29 36.59 14.29 11.02
CA PRO A 29 36.43 12.86 10.70
C PRO A 29 35.07 12.29 11.11
N GLU A 30 34.57 12.63 12.29
CA GLU A 30 33.25 12.17 12.76
C GLU A 30 32.12 12.69 11.87
N GLY A 31 32.21 13.95 11.44
CA GLY A 31 31.24 14.54 10.51
C GLY A 31 31.25 13.89 9.13
N GLN A 32 32.42 13.46 8.66
CA GLN A 32 32.55 12.71 7.41
C GLN A 32 31.90 11.32 7.53
N GLU A 33 32.08 10.64 8.66
CA GLU A 33 31.46 9.35 8.94
C GLU A 33 29.92 9.46 8.95
N PHE A 34 29.36 10.44 9.66
CA PHE A 34 27.92 10.69 9.65
C PHE A 34 27.38 10.98 8.25
N LEU A 35 28.09 11.79 7.46
CA LEU A 35 27.71 12.09 6.08
C LEU A 35 27.73 10.82 5.20
N MET A 36 28.74 9.98 5.36
CA MET A 36 28.85 8.71 4.64
C MET A 36 27.70 7.77 4.99
N LEU A 37 27.38 7.62 6.28
CA LEU A 37 26.24 6.83 6.74
C LEU A 37 24.91 7.36 6.18
N ALA A 38 24.72 8.67 6.14
CA ALA A 38 23.53 9.28 5.57
C ALA A 38 23.39 8.99 4.07
N ILE A 39 24.48 9.13 3.30
CA ILE A 39 24.50 8.82 1.87
C ILE A 39 24.18 7.34 1.64
N SER A 40 24.88 6.43 2.32
CA SER A 40 24.64 4.98 2.18
C SER A 40 23.23 4.57 2.60
N SER A 41 22.63 5.26 3.58
CA SER A 41 21.24 5.04 3.99
C SER A 41 20.24 5.45 2.90
N LEU A 42 20.49 6.57 2.22
CA LEU A 42 19.65 7.03 1.11
C LEU A 42 19.76 6.10 -0.11
N GLU A 43 20.97 5.63 -0.43
CA GLU A 43 21.20 4.63 -1.49
C GLU A 43 20.57 3.28 -1.16
N ALA A 44 20.60 2.87 0.11
CA ALA A 44 19.88 1.67 0.57
C ALA A 44 18.36 1.84 0.44
N ALA A 45 17.83 3.01 0.79
CA ALA A 45 16.41 3.32 0.62
C ALA A 45 15.99 3.26 -0.86
N GLU A 46 16.75 3.87 -1.78
CA GLU A 46 16.52 3.76 -3.22
C GLU A 46 16.49 2.30 -3.68
N ARG A 47 17.51 1.51 -3.33
CA ARG A 47 17.56 0.08 -3.69
C ARG A 47 16.36 -0.70 -3.16
N SER A 48 15.93 -0.40 -1.93
CA SER A 48 14.78 -1.03 -1.28
C SER A 48 13.44 -0.64 -1.92
N LEU A 49 13.32 0.60 -2.42
CA LEU A 49 12.15 1.05 -3.19
C LEU A 49 12.08 0.32 -4.54
N ASN A 50 13.23 0.14 -5.18
CA ASN A 50 13.33 -0.53 -6.48
C ASN A 50 12.89 -2.00 -6.41
N ASN A 51 13.47 -2.77 -5.48
CA ASN A 51 13.21 -4.21 -5.35
C ASN A 51 12.01 -4.55 -4.45
N GLY A 52 11.33 -3.55 -3.87
CA GLY A 52 10.18 -3.74 -2.97
C GLY A 52 10.53 -4.26 -1.57
N THR A 53 11.82 -4.31 -1.20
CA THR A 53 12.27 -4.71 0.15
C THR A 53 12.24 -3.55 1.15
N ILE A 54 11.62 -2.43 0.82
CA ILE A 54 11.40 -1.38 1.81
C ILE A 54 10.42 -1.87 2.89
N GLU A 55 10.74 -1.59 4.15
CA GLU A 55 9.85 -1.88 5.26
C GLU A 55 8.60 -0.98 5.23
N TYR A 56 7.47 -1.51 5.69
CA TYR A 56 6.20 -0.77 5.78
C TYR A 56 6.35 0.56 6.52
N GLN A 57 7.01 0.57 7.68
CA GLN A 57 7.17 1.79 8.47
C GLN A 57 8.08 2.80 7.79
N MET A 58 9.15 2.33 7.16
CA MET A 58 10.08 3.19 6.42
C MET A 58 9.39 3.84 5.22
N LEU A 59 8.55 3.08 4.50
CA LEU A 59 7.78 3.64 3.39
C LEU A 59 6.79 4.73 3.84
N ILE A 60 6.15 4.58 5.00
CA ILE A 60 5.30 5.63 5.57
C ILE A 60 6.13 6.91 5.80
N LEU A 61 7.31 6.79 6.41
CA LEU A 61 8.19 7.92 6.66
C LEU A 61 8.62 8.61 5.36
N LEU A 62 9.03 7.83 4.35
CA LEU A 62 9.43 8.37 3.05
C LEU A 62 8.28 9.03 2.29
N ARG A 63 7.07 8.47 2.36
CA ARG A 63 5.86 9.09 1.79
C ARG A 63 5.60 10.45 2.44
N ASP A 64 5.61 10.49 3.77
CA ASP A 64 5.26 11.69 4.56
C ASP A 64 6.33 12.79 4.43
N ARG A 65 7.57 12.42 4.07
CA ARG A 65 8.68 13.35 3.83
C ARG A 65 9.22 13.28 2.40
N SER A 66 8.35 12.98 1.44
CA SER A 66 8.75 12.68 0.06
C SER A 66 9.49 13.83 -0.61
N GLU A 67 9.05 15.07 -0.42
CA GLU A 67 9.72 16.26 -0.97
C GLU A 67 11.17 16.39 -0.47
N ILE A 68 11.38 16.24 0.84
CA ILE A 68 12.71 16.32 1.46
C ILE A 68 13.58 15.16 1.01
N PHE A 69 13.04 13.94 1.00
CA PHE A 69 13.76 12.75 0.55
C PHE A 69 14.26 12.89 -0.89
N LEU A 70 13.39 13.36 -1.79
CA LEU A 70 13.72 13.53 -3.20
C LEU A 70 14.73 14.66 -3.41
N ALA A 71 14.59 15.78 -2.71
CA ALA A 71 15.55 16.90 -2.79
C ALA A 71 16.95 16.49 -2.30
N LEU A 72 17.04 15.74 -1.18
CA LEU A 72 18.30 15.21 -0.68
C LEU A 72 18.94 14.23 -1.67
N PHE A 73 18.13 13.35 -2.27
CA PHE A 73 18.63 12.41 -3.26
C PHE A 73 19.15 13.12 -4.51
N GLU A 74 18.50 14.20 -4.95
CA GLU A 74 18.94 15.01 -6.09
C GLU A 74 20.27 15.73 -5.83
N GLN A 75 20.47 16.22 -4.60
CA GLN A 75 21.73 16.86 -4.20
C GLN A 75 22.90 15.88 -4.16
N ILE A 76 22.65 14.64 -3.71
CA ILE A 76 23.69 13.61 -3.59
C ILE A 76 23.97 12.95 -4.93
N ASN A 77 22.93 12.75 -5.75
CA ASN A 77 23.01 12.00 -6.99
C ASN A 77 22.84 12.92 -8.20
N LYS A 78 23.96 13.35 -8.78
CA LYS A 78 23.98 14.26 -9.94
C LYS A 78 23.63 13.57 -11.28
N GLU A 79 23.27 12.29 -11.27
CA GLU A 79 22.91 11.55 -12.48
C GLU A 79 21.53 11.94 -13.02
N LYS A 80 21.51 12.45 -14.26
CA LYS A 80 20.28 12.80 -14.96
C LYS A 80 19.39 11.56 -15.15
N GLY A 81 18.11 11.70 -14.81
CA GLY A 81 17.08 10.67 -15.02
C GLY A 81 16.78 9.77 -13.81
N LYS A 82 17.61 9.78 -12.76
CA LYS A 82 17.34 9.00 -11.54
C LYS A 82 16.17 9.54 -10.73
N ILE A 83 16.00 10.86 -10.65
CA ILE A 83 14.91 11.48 -9.86
C ILE A 83 13.51 11.13 -10.40
N PRO A 84 13.20 11.26 -11.70
CA PRO A 84 11.92 10.81 -12.23
C PRO A 84 11.63 9.32 -11.94
N LEU A 85 12.64 8.46 -12.08
CA LEU A 85 12.51 7.03 -11.79
C LEU A 85 12.22 6.79 -10.30
N LEU A 86 12.97 7.45 -9.40
CA LEU A 86 12.77 7.34 -7.95
C LEU A 86 11.37 7.82 -7.54
N LYS A 87 10.87 8.92 -8.12
CA LYS A 87 9.49 9.40 -7.93
C LYS A 87 8.47 8.34 -8.35
N GLN A 88 8.68 7.70 -9.49
CA GLN A 88 7.80 6.63 -9.97
C GLN A 88 7.81 5.42 -9.03
N LEU A 89 9.00 4.97 -8.59
CA LEU A 89 9.15 3.88 -7.63
C LEU A 89 8.45 4.20 -6.31
N LEU A 90 8.69 5.38 -5.74
CA LEU A 90 8.03 5.80 -4.49
C LEU A 90 6.51 5.81 -4.65
N ASN A 91 6.00 6.36 -5.76
CA ASN A 91 4.56 6.37 -6.03
C ASN A 91 3.99 4.95 -6.16
N GLN A 92 4.69 4.04 -6.85
CA GLN A 92 4.28 2.64 -6.96
C GLN A 92 4.17 1.98 -5.58
N ARG A 93 5.19 2.16 -4.72
CA ARG A 93 5.18 1.61 -3.36
C ARG A 93 4.06 2.23 -2.52
N CYS A 94 3.77 3.51 -2.68
CA CYS A 94 2.63 4.17 -2.02
C CYS A 94 1.27 3.59 -2.46
N ILE A 95 1.10 3.26 -3.74
CA ILE A 95 -0.12 2.60 -4.24
C ILE A 95 -0.28 1.21 -3.62
N GLU A 96 0.80 0.42 -3.57
CA GLU A 96 0.80 -0.88 -2.90
C GLU A 96 0.44 -0.78 -1.42
N LEU A 97 1.06 0.16 -0.70
CA LEU A 97 0.78 0.45 0.70
C LEU A 97 -0.70 0.80 0.93
N ALA A 98 -1.27 1.64 0.06
CA ALA A 98 -2.68 2.02 0.13
C ALA A 98 -3.60 0.82 -0.14
N ALA A 99 -3.26 -0.04 -1.10
CA ALA A 99 -4.01 -1.25 -1.39
C ALA A 99 -4.01 -2.23 -0.21
N PHE A 100 -2.85 -2.43 0.44
CA PHE A 100 -2.74 -3.25 1.64
C PHE A 100 -3.63 -2.75 2.77
N LYS A 101 -3.53 -1.45 3.11
CA LYS A 101 -4.35 -0.82 4.16
C LYS A 101 -5.83 -1.01 3.89
N LYS A 102 -6.25 -0.75 2.65
CA LYS A 102 -7.64 -0.91 2.23
C LYS A 102 -8.11 -2.36 2.33
N GLU A 103 -7.31 -3.35 1.91
CA GLU A 103 -7.70 -4.76 2.05
C GLU A 103 -7.77 -5.17 3.52
N ARG A 104 -6.83 -4.73 4.37
CA ARG A 104 -6.86 -4.97 5.81
C ARG A 104 -8.14 -4.42 6.46
N ASP A 105 -8.57 -3.21 6.11
CA ASP A 105 -9.80 -2.61 6.64
C ASP A 105 -11.05 -3.39 6.22
N LYS A 106 -11.08 -3.86 4.96
CA LYS A 106 -12.17 -4.70 4.44
C LYS A 106 -12.22 -6.06 5.14
N VAL A 107 -11.07 -6.70 5.37
CA VAL A 107 -10.97 -7.97 6.10
C VAL A 107 -11.42 -7.78 7.55
N SER A 108 -11.01 -6.70 8.20
CA SER A 108 -11.48 -6.35 9.56
C SER A 108 -13.01 -6.19 9.60
N THR A 109 -13.57 -5.51 8.61
CA THR A 109 -15.03 -5.35 8.46
C THR A 109 -15.72 -6.70 8.24
N PHE A 110 -15.15 -7.56 7.41
CA PHE A 110 -15.67 -8.91 7.19
C PHE A 110 -15.66 -9.75 8.47
N ILE A 111 -14.57 -9.73 9.25
CA ILE A 111 -14.48 -10.41 10.54
C ILE A 111 -15.61 -9.93 11.48
N ARG A 112 -15.84 -8.62 11.55
CA ARG A 112 -16.94 -8.03 12.32
C ARG A 112 -18.30 -8.53 11.83
N MET A 113 -18.53 -8.61 10.52
CA MET A 113 -19.78 -9.15 9.96
C MET A 113 -19.97 -10.64 10.29
N CYS A 114 -18.91 -11.44 10.18
CA CYS A 114 -18.95 -12.85 10.53
C CYS A 114 -19.16 -13.09 12.03
N SER A 115 -18.74 -12.17 12.91
CA SER A 115 -19.02 -12.29 14.35
C SER A 115 -20.52 -12.28 14.69
N LEU A 116 -21.38 -11.79 13.78
CA LEU A 116 -22.84 -11.80 13.92
C LEU A 116 -23.46 -13.19 13.69
N ILE A 117 -22.71 -14.12 13.09
CA ILE A 117 -23.17 -15.48 12.77
C ILE A 117 -22.31 -16.50 13.51
N LYS A 118 -22.93 -17.44 14.23
CA LYS A 118 -22.21 -18.42 15.06
C LYS A 118 -21.46 -19.43 14.19
N LYS A 119 -20.23 -19.84 14.56
CA LYS A 119 -19.44 -20.96 13.97
C LYS A 119 -18.63 -20.69 12.68
N VAL A 120 -18.07 -19.50 12.51
CA VAL A 120 -17.07 -19.24 11.44
C VAL A 120 -15.66 -19.28 12.03
N ASN A 121 -14.77 -20.09 11.46
CA ASN A 121 -13.35 -20.08 11.82
C ASN A 121 -12.68 -18.89 11.14
N LEU A 122 -12.29 -17.90 11.96
CA LEU A 122 -11.67 -16.65 11.53
C LEU A 122 -10.27 -16.47 12.15
N ASP A 123 -9.71 -17.49 12.80
CA ASP A 123 -8.53 -17.34 13.64
C ASP A 123 -7.32 -16.83 12.85
N GLU A 124 -7.09 -17.38 11.66
CA GLU A 124 -5.99 -16.96 10.79
C GLU A 124 -6.15 -15.51 10.33
N LEU A 125 -7.35 -15.14 9.83
CA LEU A 125 -7.63 -13.78 9.36
C LEU A 125 -7.55 -12.77 10.50
N SER A 126 -8.04 -13.12 11.68
CA SER A 126 -8.00 -12.27 12.88
C SER A 126 -6.56 -12.03 13.33
N ARG A 127 -5.73 -13.08 13.37
CA ARG A 127 -4.30 -12.97 13.65
C ARG A 127 -3.58 -12.09 12.63
N LYS A 128 -3.82 -12.29 11.32
CA LYS A 128 -3.20 -11.47 10.26
C LYS A 128 -3.61 -10.00 10.36
N THR A 129 -4.87 -9.72 10.67
CA THR A 129 -5.39 -8.35 10.76
C THR A 129 -4.77 -7.58 11.93
N THR A 130 -4.48 -8.27 13.04
CA THR A 130 -3.86 -7.68 14.25
C THR A 130 -2.34 -7.74 14.26
N THR A 131 -1.72 -8.44 13.31
CA THR A 131 -0.26 -8.57 13.19
C THR A 131 0.37 -7.19 12.96
N ASN A 132 1.38 -6.85 13.77
CA ASN A 132 2.22 -5.68 13.54
C ASN A 132 3.07 -5.90 12.28
N VAL A 133 2.90 -5.04 11.29
CA VAL A 133 3.57 -5.13 9.98
C VAL A 133 4.67 -4.08 9.81
N SER A 134 4.99 -3.28 10.83
CA SER A 134 5.91 -2.15 10.72
C SER A 134 7.28 -2.53 10.12
N GLN A 135 7.79 -3.71 10.47
CA GLN A 135 9.08 -4.25 9.99
C GLN A 135 8.94 -5.22 8.81
N MET A 136 7.71 -5.44 8.31
CA MET A 136 7.51 -6.31 7.14
C MET A 136 7.83 -5.57 5.85
N LEU A 137 8.35 -6.31 4.88
CA LEU A 137 8.70 -5.77 3.57
C LEU A 137 7.44 -5.61 2.72
N ILE A 138 7.35 -4.52 1.95
CA ILE A 138 6.18 -4.26 1.11
C ILE A 138 5.91 -5.40 0.12
N LYS A 139 6.96 -5.97 -0.48
CA LYS A 139 6.85 -7.11 -1.42
C LYS A 139 6.19 -8.37 -0.80
N ASP A 140 6.27 -8.53 0.52
CA ASP A 140 5.69 -9.67 1.24
C ASP A 140 4.21 -9.40 1.58
N LEU A 141 3.79 -8.13 1.54
CA LEU A 141 2.40 -7.72 1.76
C LEU A 141 1.62 -7.66 0.45
N VAL A 142 2.23 -7.08 -0.59
CA VAL A 142 1.61 -6.72 -1.87
C VAL A 142 2.60 -6.94 -3.01
N GLN A 143 2.11 -7.52 -4.10
CA GLN A 143 2.81 -7.54 -5.38
C GLN A 143 2.09 -6.58 -6.34
N SER A 144 2.82 -5.98 -7.27
CA SER A 144 2.19 -5.17 -8.31
C SER A 144 2.77 -5.46 -9.68
N THR A 145 1.91 -5.33 -10.68
CA THR A 145 2.32 -5.23 -12.08
C THR A 145 2.05 -3.82 -12.58
N VAL A 146 2.85 -3.36 -13.54
CA VAL A 146 2.63 -2.08 -14.21
C VAL A 146 2.09 -2.37 -15.60
N HIS A 147 0.87 -1.94 -15.87
CA HIS A 147 0.22 -2.09 -17.17
C HIS A 147 -0.20 -0.71 -17.69
N CYS A 148 0.28 -0.33 -18.87
CA CYS A 148 0.02 0.99 -19.48
C CYS A 148 0.26 2.17 -18.51
N GLY A 149 1.36 2.12 -17.74
CA GLY A 149 1.71 3.15 -16.76
C GLY A 149 0.88 3.14 -15.47
N LYS A 150 -0.10 2.24 -15.35
CA LYS A 150 -0.92 2.07 -14.14
C LYS A 150 -0.39 0.93 -13.29
N VAL A 151 -0.25 1.19 -11.99
CA VAL A 151 0.12 0.19 -11.00
C VAL A 151 -1.13 -0.61 -10.62
N LEU A 152 -1.05 -1.93 -10.76
CA LEU A 152 -2.12 -2.88 -10.41
C LEU A 152 -1.66 -3.71 -9.20
N PRO A 153 -1.98 -3.27 -7.96
CA PRO A 153 -1.57 -3.98 -6.76
C PRO A 153 -2.46 -5.19 -6.46
N VAL A 154 -1.84 -6.29 -6.04
CA VAL A 154 -2.47 -7.52 -5.55
C VAL A 154 -1.91 -7.81 -4.16
N VAL A 155 -2.77 -7.69 -3.15
CA VAL A 155 -2.40 -7.97 -1.76
C VAL A 155 -2.37 -9.48 -1.53
N ASN A 156 -1.24 -10.03 -1.12
CA ASN A 156 -1.09 -11.47 -0.93
C ASN A 156 -1.12 -11.87 0.55
N PHE A 157 -0.89 -10.90 1.44
CA PHE A 157 -0.74 -11.11 2.88
C PHE A 157 -1.87 -11.95 3.51
N PHE A 158 -3.12 -11.69 3.13
CA PHE A 158 -4.27 -12.38 3.71
C PHE A 158 -4.50 -13.78 3.14
N GLY A 159 -3.92 -14.11 1.97
CA GLY A 159 -4.12 -15.41 1.33
C GLY A 159 -5.54 -15.64 0.80
N LEU A 160 -6.27 -14.57 0.50
CA LEU A 160 -7.66 -14.63 0.03
C LEU A 160 -7.73 -15.02 -1.45
N SER A 161 -8.68 -15.90 -1.80
CA SER A 161 -9.09 -16.13 -3.19
C SER A 161 -9.65 -14.86 -3.85
N THR A 162 -9.69 -14.84 -5.17
CA THR A 162 -10.27 -13.72 -5.94
C THR A 162 -11.76 -13.55 -5.60
N GLU A 163 -12.47 -14.66 -5.47
CA GLU A 163 -13.89 -14.73 -5.10
C GLU A 163 -14.11 -14.15 -3.69
N ALA A 164 -13.28 -14.55 -2.72
CA ALA A 164 -13.34 -14.00 -1.36
C ALA A 164 -13.07 -12.50 -1.35
N LYS A 165 -12.08 -12.01 -2.12
CA LYS A 165 -11.77 -10.57 -2.21
C LYS A 165 -12.93 -9.75 -2.78
N VAL A 166 -13.61 -10.26 -3.81
CA VAL A 166 -14.79 -9.61 -4.40
C VAL A 166 -15.91 -9.55 -3.36
N MET A 167 -16.22 -10.67 -2.72
CA MET A 167 -17.28 -10.74 -1.72
C MET A 167 -17.00 -9.83 -0.53
N ILE A 168 -15.81 -9.91 0.06
CA ILE A 168 -15.38 -9.08 1.19
C ILE A 168 -15.44 -7.59 0.82
N SER A 169 -15.07 -7.25 -0.41
CA SER A 169 -15.19 -5.87 -0.91
C SER A 169 -16.64 -5.41 -0.96
N SER A 170 -17.55 -6.20 -1.52
CA SER A 170 -18.98 -5.87 -1.58
C SER A 170 -19.61 -5.77 -0.20
N LEU A 171 -19.31 -6.70 0.71
CA LEU A 171 -19.77 -6.65 2.10
C LEU A 171 -19.25 -5.41 2.83
N SER A 172 -17.97 -5.06 2.64
CA SER A 172 -17.38 -3.91 3.32
C SER A 172 -18.10 -2.60 2.96
N GLN A 173 -18.49 -2.42 1.70
CA GLN A 173 -19.21 -1.24 1.21
C GLN A 173 -20.61 -1.10 1.79
N LEU A 174 -21.23 -2.22 2.16
CA LEU A 174 -22.61 -2.28 2.65
C LEU A 174 -22.68 -2.56 4.15
N SER A 175 -21.54 -2.64 4.84
CA SER A 175 -21.46 -3.13 6.23
C SER A 175 -22.21 -2.27 7.26
N ASP A 176 -22.49 -1.01 6.91
CA ASP A 176 -23.27 -0.09 7.76
C ASP A 176 -24.78 -0.21 7.51
N SER A 177 -25.20 -0.86 6.43
CA SER A 177 -26.62 -1.12 6.14
C SER A 177 -27.25 -2.00 7.21
N ILE A 178 -28.30 -1.50 7.85
CA ILE A 178 -29.09 -2.25 8.84
C ILE A 178 -29.77 -3.44 8.16
N LEU A 179 -30.34 -3.21 6.97
CA LEU A 179 -31.01 -4.25 6.19
C LEU A 179 -30.05 -5.38 5.83
N LEU A 180 -28.83 -5.05 5.39
CA LEU A 180 -27.84 -6.08 5.09
C LEU A 180 -27.43 -6.85 6.34
N ARG A 181 -27.21 -6.17 7.48
CA ARG A 181 -26.83 -6.85 8.74
C ARG A 181 -27.92 -7.80 9.24
N GLN A 182 -29.19 -7.40 9.17
CA GLN A 182 -30.33 -8.26 9.48
C GLN A 182 -30.38 -9.45 8.53
N PHE A 183 -30.36 -9.18 7.22
CA PHE A 183 -30.35 -10.22 6.20
C PHE A 183 -29.19 -11.21 6.38
N TRP A 184 -27.99 -10.71 6.65
CA TRP A 184 -26.78 -11.50 6.87
C TRP A 184 -26.93 -12.41 8.10
N THR A 185 -27.43 -11.85 9.20
CA THR A 185 -27.63 -12.59 10.45
C THR A 185 -28.68 -13.68 10.28
N ASP A 186 -29.82 -13.36 9.65
CA ASP A 186 -30.92 -14.31 9.46
C ASP A 186 -30.52 -15.44 8.52
N ASN A 187 -29.95 -15.12 7.36
CA ASN A 187 -29.59 -16.12 6.37
C ASN A 187 -28.34 -16.90 6.74
N GLY A 188 -27.34 -16.25 7.33
CA GLY A 188 -26.14 -16.92 7.82
C GLY A 188 -26.49 -17.94 8.91
N ASN A 189 -27.30 -17.57 9.90
CA ASN A 189 -27.73 -18.52 10.93
C ASN A 189 -28.61 -19.65 10.37
N LYS A 190 -29.47 -19.38 9.38
CA LYS A 190 -30.27 -20.43 8.70
C LYS A 190 -29.37 -21.42 7.95
N ALA A 191 -28.45 -20.91 7.14
CA ALA A 191 -27.54 -21.74 6.35
C ALA A 191 -26.65 -22.61 7.26
N LEU A 192 -26.17 -22.03 8.37
CA LEU A 192 -25.36 -22.75 9.37
C LEU A 192 -26.16 -23.78 10.18
N LYS A 193 -27.48 -23.61 10.36
CA LYS A 193 -28.34 -24.63 10.98
C LYS A 193 -28.54 -25.83 10.06
N ILE A 194 -28.70 -25.60 8.76
CA ILE A 194 -28.85 -26.66 7.75
C ILE A 194 -27.58 -27.50 7.69
N THR A 195 -26.40 -26.87 7.71
CA THR A 195 -25.12 -27.57 7.65
C THR A 195 -24.68 -28.18 8.98
N ALA A 196 -25.07 -27.62 10.13
CA ALA A 196 -24.77 -28.17 11.45
C ALA A 196 -25.59 -29.44 11.80
N GLN A 197 -26.66 -29.76 11.07
CA GLN A 197 -27.29 -31.09 11.15
C GLN A 197 -26.41 -32.19 10.56
N THR A 198 -25.34 -31.82 9.84
CA THR A 198 -24.46 -32.75 9.13
C THR A 198 -23.12 -32.97 9.85
N GLU A 199 -22.58 -32.02 10.63
CA GLU A 199 -21.45 -32.25 11.55
C GLU A 199 -21.17 -31.03 12.46
N ALA A 200 -20.62 -31.27 13.66
CA ALA A 200 -20.31 -30.26 14.67
C ALA A 200 -18.98 -29.52 14.43
N GLN A 201 -18.72 -29.06 13.20
CA GLN A 201 -17.48 -28.34 12.85
C GLN A 201 -17.70 -26.84 12.61
N SER A 202 -16.65 -26.06 12.91
CA SER A 202 -16.55 -24.65 12.54
C SER A 202 -16.20 -24.55 11.05
N PHE A 203 -16.89 -23.71 10.29
CA PHE A 203 -16.67 -23.57 8.85
C PHE A 203 -15.44 -22.72 8.56
N ALA A 204 -14.65 -23.07 7.55
CA ALA A 204 -13.63 -22.16 7.05
C ALA A 204 -14.31 -20.91 6.45
N TYR A 205 -13.66 -19.75 6.53
CA TYR A 205 -14.24 -18.52 5.98
C TYR A 205 -14.49 -18.60 4.46
N GLU A 206 -13.68 -19.37 3.73
CA GLU A 206 -13.88 -19.68 2.31
C GLU A 206 -15.20 -20.44 2.07
N ASP A 207 -15.61 -21.31 3.01
CA ASP A 207 -16.89 -22.00 2.91
C ASP A 207 -18.05 -21.06 3.22
N VAL A 208 -17.86 -20.10 4.14
CA VAL A 208 -18.85 -19.02 4.37
C VAL A 208 -18.97 -18.10 3.15
N VAL A 209 -17.86 -17.79 2.49
CA VAL A 209 -17.86 -17.07 1.20
C VAL A 209 -18.75 -17.82 0.20
N LYS A 210 -18.55 -19.13 0.03
CA LYS A 210 -19.33 -19.95 -0.91
C LYS A 210 -20.80 -20.12 -0.49
N LEU A 211 -21.06 -20.40 0.78
CA LEU A 211 -22.38 -20.65 1.33
C LEU A 211 -23.26 -19.40 1.26
N VAL A 212 -22.71 -18.26 1.69
CA VAL A 212 -23.45 -17.00 1.71
C VAL A 212 -23.54 -16.40 0.31
N CYS A 213 -22.50 -16.47 -0.54
CA CYS A 213 -22.64 -16.07 -1.95
C CYS A 213 -23.66 -16.94 -2.70
N GLY A 214 -23.63 -18.26 -2.51
CA GLY A 214 -24.58 -19.18 -3.15
C GLY A 214 -26.03 -18.90 -2.73
N HIS A 215 -26.28 -18.66 -1.44
CA HIS A 215 -27.62 -18.30 -0.96
C HIS A 215 -28.01 -16.85 -1.29
N LEU A 216 -27.08 -15.90 -1.33
CA LEU A 216 -27.32 -14.53 -1.76
C LEU A 216 -27.67 -14.46 -3.26
N GLN A 217 -26.96 -15.19 -4.13
CA GLN A 217 -27.28 -15.27 -5.56
C GLN A 217 -28.64 -15.92 -5.80
N MET A 218 -28.98 -16.97 -5.04
CA MET A 218 -30.30 -17.60 -5.08
C MET A 218 -31.40 -16.65 -4.57
N SER A 219 -31.12 -15.88 -3.51
CA SER A 219 -32.07 -14.92 -2.93
C SER A 219 -32.27 -13.70 -3.83
N SER A 220 -31.21 -13.18 -4.46
CA SER A 220 -31.33 -12.10 -5.46
C SER A 220 -32.09 -12.56 -6.69
N CYS A 221 -31.89 -13.80 -7.17
CA CYS A 221 -32.71 -14.38 -8.23
C CYS A 221 -34.18 -14.54 -7.81
N SER A 222 -34.47 -14.89 -6.54
CA SER A 222 -35.84 -14.99 -6.04
C SER A 222 -36.51 -13.62 -5.88
N LEU A 223 -35.77 -12.60 -5.42
CA LEU A 223 -36.28 -11.23 -5.28
C LEU A 223 -36.57 -10.61 -6.66
N TYR A 224 -35.74 -10.86 -7.68
CA TYR A 224 -36.05 -10.42 -9.05
C TYR A 224 -37.23 -11.18 -9.68
N ARG A 225 -37.48 -12.45 -9.31
CA ARG A 225 -38.66 -13.20 -9.78
C ARG A 225 -39.96 -12.87 -9.05
N THR A 226 -39.90 -12.15 -7.93
CA THR A 226 -41.12 -11.74 -7.19
C THR A 226 -41.57 -10.34 -7.58
N VAL A 227 -40.80 -9.64 -8.43
CA VAL A 227 -41.09 -8.28 -8.93
C VAL A 227 -41.05 -8.24 -10.47
N SER A 228 -41.31 -9.36 -11.13
CA SER A 228 -41.52 -9.48 -12.59
C SER A 228 -42.66 -10.45 -12.84
#